data_AF-A0A1E5WCH7-F1
#
_entry.id   AF-A0A1E5WCH7-F1
#
_cell.length_a   1.000
_cell.length_b   1.000
_cell.length_c   1.000
_cell.angle_alpha   90.00
_cell.angle_beta   90.00
_cell.angle_gamma   90.00
#
_symmetry.space_group_name_H-M   'P 1'
#
loop_
_entity.id
_entity.type
_entity.pdbx_description
1 polymer ?
#
loop_
_entity_poly.entity_id
_entity_poly.type
_entity_poly.pdbx_seq_one_letter_code
_entity_poly.pdbx_strand_id
1 'polypeptide(L)'
;LYLFGHSWAVRWATYGSVNLVLSDDGKPKFQIEEVEPSKKGRYLTKKRLKLQRKQVKKKRKEANKNDPRRIRPKGKKIKQKFPTAEARLKYKIEKAKLKEAMLVRKLKKYEVAKAQGPMAKPDDLSGEERFYLKKVSQKKSNYVPVGRRGVFGGVILNMHLHWKKHETVKVICKPCKPGQIQEYASEIARLSGGIPVNIVGDDTIVFYRGKNYVQPEVMSPVDTLSKKKALEKSKYEQSLETVRRFIAVSEKELELYYRHVALYGIPQSQKAALCGDDREAALLKMGGLNQGKDQLPHLATNHFSDLHISDISESDEEDTSDSEYDVNDDEAEDMINISEDVISDHCRLANRE
;
A
#
# COMPACT_ATOMS: atom_id res chain seq x y z
N LEU A 1 17.49 61.28 63.61
CA LEU A 1 17.87 62.06 62.41
C LEU A 1 18.37 61.08 61.34
N TYR A 2 17.78 61.17 60.14
CA TYR A 2 18.20 60.76 58.78
C TYR A 2 19.67 60.28 58.59
N LEU A 3 20.11 59.46 57.62
CA LEU A 3 19.55 58.82 56.41
C LEU A 3 20.57 57.77 55.88
N PHE A 4 20.05 56.93 54.99
CA PHE A 4 20.65 55.90 54.12
C PHE A 4 22.04 56.16 53.50
N GLY A 5 22.78 55.06 53.26
CA GLY A 5 23.91 54.97 52.33
C GLY A 5 24.15 53.54 51.81
N HIS A 6 23.91 53.33 50.52
CA HIS A 6 23.77 52.05 49.80
C HIS A 6 25.05 51.18 49.71
N SER A 7 24.93 49.88 49.97
CA SER A 7 25.93 48.86 49.60
C SER A 7 25.60 48.23 48.25
N TRP A 8 26.59 48.19 47.35
CA TRP A 8 26.48 47.76 45.96
C TRP A 8 26.18 46.26 45.84
N ALA A 9 25.05 45.91 45.21
CA ALA A 9 24.75 44.55 44.82
C ALA A 9 25.38 44.22 43.44
N VAL A 10 26.43 43.40 43.44
CA VAL A 10 27.03 42.84 42.23
C VAL A 10 26.06 41.82 41.62
N ARG A 11 25.48 42.12 40.45
CA ARG A 11 24.70 41.18 39.65
C ARG A 11 25.62 40.39 38.72
N TRP A 12 25.67 39.08 38.87
CA TRP A 12 26.42 38.19 37.98
C TRP A 12 25.71 38.05 36.63
N ALA A 13 26.35 38.54 35.57
CA ALA A 13 25.92 38.38 34.19
C ALA A 13 26.60 37.17 33.52
N THR A 14 25.95 36.67 32.49
CA THR A 14 26.14 35.44 31.72
C THR A 14 27.54 35.16 31.17
N TYR A 15 27.92 33.87 31.21
CA TYR A 15 29.15 33.27 30.69
C TYR A 15 29.35 33.48 29.18
N GLY A 16 30.12 34.50 28.85
CA GLY A 16 30.96 34.62 27.67
C GLY A 16 32.09 35.54 28.06
N SER A 17 33.25 34.99 28.42
CA SER A 17 34.40 35.82 28.81
C SER A 17 34.97 36.44 27.54
N VAL A 18 34.79 37.75 27.40
CA VAL A 18 35.50 38.53 26.39
C VAL A 18 36.86 38.85 26.98
N ASN A 19 37.90 38.18 26.49
CA ASN A 19 39.26 38.48 26.93
C ASN A 19 39.80 39.65 26.10
N LEU A 20 40.31 40.66 26.79
CA LEU A 20 41.07 41.74 26.16
C LEU A 20 42.51 41.26 26.03
N VAL A 21 42.90 40.89 24.82
CA VAL A 21 44.27 40.47 24.52
C VAL A 21 44.94 41.62 23.78
N LEU A 22 46.08 42.07 24.28
CA LEU A 22 46.93 43.00 23.55
C LEU A 22 47.55 42.21 22.39
N SER A 23 47.27 42.64 21.16
CA SER A 23 47.99 42.11 20.01
C SER A 23 49.45 42.58 20.06
N ASP A 24 50.36 41.91 19.36
CA ASP A 24 51.80 42.25 19.37
C ASP A 24 52.09 43.70 18.95
N ASP A 25 51.16 44.34 18.25
CA ASP A 25 51.19 45.78 17.88
C ASP A 25 50.67 46.74 18.96
N GLY A 26 50.44 46.27 20.20
CA GLY A 26 50.03 47.08 21.36
C GLY A 26 48.59 47.60 21.34
N LYS A 27 47.76 47.22 20.34
CA LYS A 27 46.35 47.61 20.27
C LYS A 27 45.45 46.57 20.96
N PRO A 28 44.50 47.01 21.82
CA PRO A 28 43.59 46.10 22.51
C PRO A 28 42.59 45.47 21.52
N LYS A 29 42.55 44.14 21.46
CA LYS A 29 41.59 43.37 20.67
C LYS A 29 40.72 42.51 21.58
N PHE A 30 39.42 42.53 21.34
CA PHE A 30 38.46 41.70 22.06
C PHE A 30 38.30 40.37 21.33
N GLN A 31 38.73 39.28 21.95
CA GLN A 31 38.50 37.92 21.44
C GLN A 31 37.38 37.26 22.22
N ILE A 32 36.37 36.79 21.50
CA ILE A 32 35.21 36.09 22.09
C ILE A 32 35.54 34.61 22.02
N GLU A 33 35.91 34.03 23.15
CA GLU A 33 36.09 32.60 23.27
C GLU A 33 34.74 31.94 23.58
N GLU A 34 34.26 31.10 22.66
CA GLU A 34 32.99 30.37 22.84
C GLU A 34 33.23 29.19 23.79
N VAL A 35 33.28 29.49 25.09
CA VAL A 35 33.47 28.47 26.14
C VAL A 35 32.28 27.50 26.13
N GLU A 36 32.55 26.21 25.89
CA GLU A 36 31.52 25.18 26.03
C GLU A 36 31.03 25.13 27.49
N PRO A 37 29.70 25.21 27.73
CA PRO A 37 29.19 25.35 29.08
C PRO A 37 29.50 24.12 29.94
N SER A 38 29.84 24.37 31.21
CA SER A 38 30.10 23.37 32.25
C SER A 38 29.01 22.27 32.30
N LYS A 39 29.45 21.00 32.27
CA LYS A 39 28.62 19.77 32.34
C LYS A 39 27.97 19.52 33.71
N LYS A 40 27.75 20.53 34.56
CA LYS A 40 27.08 20.33 35.85
C LYS A 40 25.56 20.28 35.66
N GLY A 41 24.96 19.14 36.00
CA GLY A 41 23.55 18.79 35.77
C GLY A 41 22.54 19.70 36.49
N ARG A 42 22.29 20.88 35.92
CA ARG A 42 21.15 21.73 36.29
C ARG A 42 20.07 21.58 35.22
N TYR A 43 18.83 21.36 35.66
CA TYR A 43 17.66 21.32 34.77
C TYR A 43 17.65 22.56 33.85
N LEU A 44 17.67 22.33 32.54
CA LEU A 44 17.60 23.40 31.55
C LEU A 44 16.23 24.08 31.62
N THR A 45 16.21 25.41 31.66
CA THR A 45 14.97 26.18 31.51
C THR A 45 14.28 25.81 30.19
N LYS A 46 12.94 25.75 30.18
CA LYS A 46 12.14 25.36 28.99
C LYS A 46 12.58 26.07 27.69
N LYS A 47 12.93 27.37 27.78
CA LYS A 47 13.44 28.17 26.64
C LYS A 47 14.77 27.62 26.08
N ARG A 48 15.72 27.28 26.95
CA ARG A 48 17.06 26.79 26.56
C ARG A 48 16.99 25.39 25.95
N LEU A 49 16.16 24.51 26.51
CA LEU A 49 15.88 23.18 25.95
C LEU A 49 15.25 23.28 24.54
N LYS A 50 14.34 24.24 24.33
CA LYS A 50 13.73 24.49 23.01
C LYS A 50 14.76 24.98 21.98
N LEU A 51 15.69 25.85 22.38
CA LEU A 51 16.80 26.31 21.52
C LEU A 51 17.75 25.18 21.15
N GLN A 52 18.17 24.34 22.11
CA GLN A 52 19.01 23.17 21.84
C GLN A 52 18.32 22.20 20.88
N ARG A 53 17.04 21.88 21.08
CA ARG A 53 16.27 21.03 20.16
C ARG A 53 16.20 21.62 18.74
N LYS A 54 16.06 22.94 18.61
CA LYS A 54 16.10 23.63 17.31
C LYS A 54 17.49 23.53 16.66
N GLN A 55 18.56 23.75 17.39
CA GLN A 55 19.93 23.64 16.88
C GLN A 55 20.25 22.20 16.46
N VAL A 56 19.92 21.20 17.28
CA VAL A 56 20.07 19.77 16.94
C VAL A 56 19.25 19.42 15.70
N LYS A 57 18.01 19.91 15.58
CA LYS A 57 17.19 19.72 14.37
C LYS A 57 17.83 20.38 13.15
N LYS A 58 18.46 21.55 13.31
CA LYS A 58 19.18 22.24 12.23
C LYS A 58 20.41 21.46 11.79
N LYS A 59 21.27 21.03 12.73
CA LYS A 59 22.43 20.17 12.47
C LYS A 59 22.03 18.85 11.78
N ARG A 60 20.96 18.19 12.24
CA ARG A 60 20.41 16.98 11.58
C ARG A 60 19.95 17.25 10.15
N LYS A 61 19.32 18.40 9.89
CA LYS A 61 18.88 18.79 8.53
C LYS A 61 20.05 19.13 7.62
N GLU A 62 21.08 19.81 8.13
CA GLU A 62 22.31 20.13 7.40
C GLU A 62 23.08 18.87 7.04
N ALA A 63 23.28 17.96 8.00
CA ALA A 63 23.88 16.65 7.75
C ALA A 63 23.09 15.84 6.70
N ASN A 64 21.76 15.83 6.78
CA ASN A 64 20.92 15.13 5.81
C ASN A 64 20.90 15.82 4.42
N LYS A 65 21.13 17.14 4.33
CA LYS A 65 21.25 17.86 3.06
C LYS A 65 22.56 17.53 2.35
N ASN A 66 23.63 17.35 3.11
CA ASN A 66 24.97 17.01 2.62
C ASN A 66 25.23 15.50 2.56
N ASP A 67 24.22 14.66 2.83
CA ASP A 67 24.35 13.21 2.74
C ASP A 67 24.53 12.81 1.27
N PRO A 68 25.66 12.20 0.88
CA PRO A 68 25.93 11.80 -0.50
C PRO A 68 24.86 10.86 -1.07
N ARG A 69 24.13 10.11 -0.23
CA ARG A 69 22.99 9.28 -0.67
C ARG A 69 21.82 10.11 -1.20
N ARG A 70 21.73 11.39 -0.80
CA ARG A 70 20.69 12.36 -1.20
C ARG A 70 21.15 13.32 -2.29
N ILE A 71 22.47 13.43 -2.52
CA ILE A 71 23.07 14.11 -3.68
C ILE A 71 23.02 13.16 -4.90
N ARG A 72 21.90 12.46 -5.11
CA ARG A 72 21.59 11.92 -6.44
C ARG A 72 21.20 13.13 -7.29
N PRO A 73 21.81 13.35 -8.47
CA PRO A 73 21.29 14.34 -9.41
C PRO A 73 19.81 14.02 -9.60
N LYS A 74 18.91 14.91 -9.14
CA LYS A 74 17.50 14.76 -9.46
C LYS A 74 17.44 14.91 -10.97
N GLY A 75 17.34 13.79 -11.69
CA GLY A 75 17.23 13.78 -13.14
C GLY A 75 16.16 14.80 -13.52
N LYS A 76 16.51 15.75 -14.40
CA LYS A 76 15.50 16.62 -15.00
C LYS A 76 14.50 15.67 -15.64
N LYS A 77 13.26 15.61 -15.14
CA LYS A 77 12.19 14.82 -15.76
C LYS A 77 12.11 15.30 -17.21
N ILE A 78 12.62 14.51 -18.16
CA ILE A 78 12.55 14.83 -19.58
C ILE A 78 11.07 14.69 -19.93
N LYS A 79 10.34 15.80 -19.84
CA LYS A 79 8.97 15.86 -20.35
C LYS A 79 9.08 15.69 -21.86
N GLN A 80 8.88 14.47 -22.34
CA GLN A 80 8.81 14.20 -23.77
C GLN A 80 7.77 15.16 -24.36
N LYS A 81 8.20 15.99 -25.30
CA LYS A 81 7.32 16.92 -26.00
C LYS A 81 6.74 16.17 -27.18
N PHE A 82 5.43 15.91 -27.12
CA PHE A 82 4.71 15.28 -28.22
C PHE A 82 4.21 16.36 -29.18
N PRO A 83 4.36 16.18 -30.50
CA PRO A 83 3.88 17.14 -31.50
C PRO A 83 2.36 17.21 -31.56
N THR A 84 1.68 16.08 -31.35
CA THR A 84 0.22 15.95 -31.44
C THR A 84 -0.33 15.29 -30.17
N ALA A 85 -1.56 15.67 -29.78
CA ALA A 85 -2.27 15.05 -28.67
C ALA A 85 -2.46 13.53 -28.87
N GLU A 86 -2.70 13.10 -30.10
CA GLU A 86 -2.79 11.69 -30.50
C GLU A 86 -1.52 10.90 -30.15
N ALA A 87 -0.35 11.41 -30.57
CA ALA A 87 0.94 10.78 -30.31
C ALA A 87 1.20 10.65 -28.80
N ARG A 88 0.80 11.65 -28.01
CA ARG A 88 0.88 11.61 -26.55
C ARG A 88 -0.01 10.52 -25.96
N LEU A 89 -1.23 10.35 -26.46
CA LEU A 89 -2.17 9.33 -25.97
C LEU A 89 -1.71 7.92 -26.35
N LYS A 90 -1.29 7.72 -27.60
CA LYS A 90 -0.71 6.45 -28.07
C LYS A 90 0.49 6.04 -27.22
N TYR A 91 1.44 6.94 -26.99
CA TYR A 91 2.59 6.66 -26.13
C TYR A 91 2.19 6.27 -24.69
N LYS A 92 1.21 6.96 -24.08
CA LYS A 92 0.71 6.61 -22.74
C LYS A 92 0.08 5.22 -22.71
N ILE A 93 -0.70 4.87 -23.73
CA ILE A 93 -1.34 3.55 -23.87
C ILE A 93 -0.26 2.46 -24.02
N GLU A 94 0.72 2.67 -24.90
CA GLU A 94 1.83 1.72 -25.13
C GLU A 94 2.64 1.49 -23.85
N LYS A 95 3.01 2.55 -23.13
CA LYS A 95 3.73 2.45 -21.85
C LYS A 95 2.88 1.71 -20.80
N ALA A 96 1.57 1.96 -20.75
CA ALA A 96 0.67 1.27 -19.85
C ALA A 96 0.51 -0.22 -20.21
N LYS A 97 0.42 -0.57 -21.49
CA LYS A 97 0.38 -1.97 -21.98
C LYS A 97 1.67 -2.72 -21.65
N LEU A 98 2.83 -2.06 -21.79
CA LEU A 98 4.11 -2.64 -21.37
C LEU A 98 4.12 -2.92 -19.86
N LYS A 99 3.62 -1.98 -19.05
CA LYS A 99 3.50 -2.16 -17.60
C LYS A 99 2.51 -3.27 -17.24
N GLU A 100 1.39 -3.38 -17.94
CA GLU A 100 0.45 -4.49 -17.76
C GLU A 100 1.14 -5.84 -18.01
N ALA A 101 1.84 -5.98 -19.14
CA ALA A 101 2.57 -7.21 -19.47
C ALA A 101 3.62 -7.56 -18.39
N MET A 102 4.34 -6.57 -17.88
CA MET A 102 5.27 -6.75 -16.76
C MET A 102 4.58 -7.24 -15.49
N LEU A 103 3.45 -6.65 -15.12
CA LEU A 103 2.69 -7.06 -13.94
C LEU A 103 2.12 -8.48 -14.08
N VAL A 104 1.62 -8.83 -15.26
CA VAL A 104 1.16 -10.20 -15.57
C VAL A 104 2.32 -11.19 -15.42
N ARG A 105 3.51 -10.89 -15.95
CA ARG A 105 4.70 -11.75 -15.76
C ARG A 105 5.06 -11.93 -14.28
N LYS A 106 4.99 -10.86 -13.49
CA LYS A 106 5.24 -10.93 -12.04
C LYS A 106 4.18 -11.79 -11.34
N LEU A 107 2.91 -11.65 -11.70
CA LEU A 107 1.82 -12.44 -11.10
C LEU A 107 1.91 -13.94 -11.38
N LYS A 108 2.33 -14.32 -12.59
CA LYS A 108 2.58 -15.73 -12.95
C LYS A 108 3.55 -16.43 -11.99
N LYS A 109 4.53 -15.70 -11.43
CA LYS A 109 5.48 -16.24 -10.44
C LYS A 109 4.82 -16.61 -9.10
N TYR A 110 3.64 -16.05 -8.80
CA TYR A 110 2.87 -16.31 -7.58
C TYR A 110 1.67 -17.22 -7.84
N GLU A 111 1.53 -17.76 -9.06
CA GLU A 111 0.55 -18.81 -9.34
C GLU A 111 1.12 -20.11 -8.78
N VAL A 112 0.49 -20.62 -7.72
CA VAL A 112 0.82 -21.94 -7.19
C VAL A 112 0.09 -22.96 -8.04
N ALA A 113 0.80 -24.02 -8.46
CA ALA A 113 0.16 -25.14 -9.14
C ALA A 113 -0.94 -25.68 -8.23
N LYS A 114 -2.18 -25.65 -8.72
CA LYS A 114 -3.33 -26.20 -8.00
C LYS A 114 -3.20 -27.72 -8.03
N ALA A 115 -2.47 -28.30 -7.08
CA ALA A 115 -2.55 -29.73 -6.87
C ALA A 115 -4.01 -30.09 -6.57
N GLN A 116 -4.46 -31.27 -7.00
CA GLN A 116 -5.76 -31.74 -6.55
C GLN A 116 -5.67 -31.88 -5.04
N GLY A 117 -6.27 -30.94 -4.30
CA GLY A 117 -6.34 -31.02 -2.85
C GLY A 117 -7.08 -32.29 -2.43
N PRO A 118 -7.17 -32.60 -1.13
CA PRO A 118 -7.94 -33.73 -0.64
C PRO A 118 -9.32 -33.66 -1.31
N MET A 119 -9.59 -34.63 -2.20
CA MET A 119 -10.80 -34.61 -3.01
C MET A 119 -11.94 -34.68 -2.02
N ALA A 120 -12.58 -33.53 -1.76
CA ALA A 120 -13.69 -33.45 -0.83
C ALA A 120 -14.75 -34.37 -1.42
N LYS A 121 -14.85 -35.59 -0.88
CA LYS A 121 -15.97 -36.46 -1.19
C LYS A 121 -17.19 -35.60 -0.93
N PRO A 122 -18.11 -35.46 -1.90
CA PRO A 122 -19.39 -34.85 -1.62
C PRO A 122 -20.03 -35.72 -0.54
N ASP A 123 -19.81 -35.38 0.73
CA ASP A 123 -20.66 -35.90 1.78
C ASP A 123 -22.03 -35.33 1.43
N ASP A 124 -22.96 -36.22 1.07
CA ASP A 124 -24.34 -35.89 0.77
C ASP A 124 -25.01 -35.37 2.04
N LEU A 125 -24.72 -34.11 2.39
CA LEU A 125 -25.44 -33.39 3.44
C LEU A 125 -26.88 -33.29 2.99
N SER A 126 -27.78 -33.90 3.77
CA SER A 126 -29.21 -33.76 3.53
C SER A 126 -29.61 -32.28 3.58
N GLY A 127 -30.65 -31.90 2.85
CA GLY A 127 -31.20 -30.54 2.88
C GLY A 127 -31.54 -30.09 4.32
N GLU A 128 -31.99 -31.01 5.15
CA GLU A 128 -32.28 -30.79 6.57
C GLU A 128 -31.01 -30.49 7.38
N GLU A 129 -29.95 -31.27 7.19
CA GLU A 129 -28.66 -31.06 7.84
C GLU A 129 -28.05 -29.71 7.43
N ARG A 130 -28.11 -29.37 6.13
CA ARG A 130 -27.66 -28.07 5.62
C ARG A 130 -28.44 -26.92 6.23
N PHE A 131 -29.76 -27.06 6.39
CA PHE A 131 -30.59 -26.05 7.06
C PHE A 131 -30.26 -25.91 8.56
N TYR A 132 -30.07 -27.02 9.26
CA TYR A 132 -29.65 -27.03 10.66
C TYR A 132 -28.29 -26.33 10.85
N LEU A 133 -27.29 -26.70 10.06
CA LEU A 133 -25.95 -26.09 10.09
C LEU A 133 -26.01 -24.60 9.77
N LYS A 134 -26.85 -24.18 8.82
CA LYS A 134 -27.10 -22.77 8.53
C LYS A 134 -27.63 -22.04 9.77
N LYS A 135 -28.64 -22.57 10.46
CA LYS A 135 -29.19 -21.97 11.69
C LYS A 135 -28.18 -21.93 12.83
N VAL A 136 -27.42 -23.01 13.04
CA VAL A 136 -26.37 -23.08 14.06
C VAL A 136 -25.26 -22.07 13.79
N SER A 137 -24.83 -21.97 12.54
CA SER A 137 -23.80 -21.00 12.14
C SER A 137 -24.26 -19.57 12.44
N GLN A 138 -25.52 -19.21 12.19
CA GLN A 138 -26.04 -17.88 12.48
C GLN A 138 -25.88 -17.49 13.95
N LYS A 139 -26.20 -18.43 14.87
CA LYS A 139 -26.06 -18.23 16.33
C LYS A 139 -24.61 -18.18 16.80
N LYS A 140 -23.71 -18.97 16.20
CA LYS A 140 -22.30 -19.03 16.59
C LYS A 140 -21.53 -17.80 16.11
N SER A 141 -20.63 -17.30 16.96
CA SER A 141 -19.78 -16.12 16.70
C SER A 141 -18.36 -16.49 16.21
N ASN A 142 -18.11 -17.75 15.84
CA ASN A 142 -16.80 -18.20 15.38
C ASN A 142 -16.55 -17.74 13.95
N TYR A 143 -15.55 -16.88 13.73
CA TYR A 143 -15.22 -16.39 12.40
C TYR A 143 -13.72 -16.32 12.12
N VAL A 144 -13.38 -16.47 10.84
CA VAL A 144 -12.04 -16.31 10.29
C VAL A 144 -12.05 -15.15 9.29
N PRO A 145 -11.32 -14.05 9.57
CA PRO A 145 -11.26 -12.92 8.65
C PRO A 145 -10.27 -13.19 7.51
N VAL A 146 -10.74 -13.01 6.28
CA VAL A 146 -9.94 -13.00 5.06
C VAL A 146 -9.85 -11.55 4.56
N GLY A 147 -8.66 -11.00 4.63
CA GLY A 147 -8.38 -9.61 4.25
C GLY A 147 -7.96 -9.44 2.79
N ARG A 148 -7.33 -8.30 2.50
CA ARG A 148 -6.70 -7.99 1.19
C ARG A 148 -5.79 -9.10 0.64
N ARG A 149 -5.14 -9.87 1.51
CA ARG A 149 -4.19 -10.94 1.13
C ARG A 149 -4.88 -12.14 0.46
N GLY A 150 -6.20 -12.25 0.55
CA GLY A 150 -6.94 -13.41 0.09
C GLY A 150 -6.67 -14.65 0.94
N VAL A 151 -6.91 -15.81 0.34
CA VAL A 151 -6.71 -17.13 0.97
C VAL A 151 -5.23 -17.50 0.95
N PHE A 152 -4.67 -17.80 2.12
CA PHE A 152 -3.30 -18.27 2.30
C PHE A 152 -3.26 -19.27 3.47
N GLY A 153 -2.15 -19.98 3.67
CA GLY A 153 -2.06 -21.09 4.63
C GLY A 153 -2.50 -20.74 6.06
N GLY A 154 -2.24 -19.52 6.51
CA GLY A 154 -2.68 -19.05 7.84
C GLY A 154 -4.21 -18.96 8.00
N VAL A 155 -4.97 -18.75 6.93
CA VAL A 155 -6.44 -18.79 6.95
C VAL A 155 -6.91 -20.22 7.21
N ILE A 156 -6.33 -21.19 6.50
CA ILE A 156 -6.67 -22.61 6.59
C ILE A 156 -6.29 -23.16 7.97
N LEU A 157 -5.08 -22.85 8.44
CA LEU A 157 -4.64 -23.13 9.82
C LEU A 157 -5.65 -22.63 10.84
N ASN A 158 -6.10 -21.36 10.71
CA ASN A 158 -7.06 -20.78 11.64
C ASN A 158 -8.43 -21.48 11.57
N MET A 159 -8.87 -21.90 10.38
CA MET A 159 -10.09 -22.69 10.23
C MET A 159 -9.99 -24.03 10.97
N HIS A 160 -8.89 -24.76 10.82
CA HIS A 160 -8.68 -26.03 11.51
C HIS A 160 -8.63 -25.87 13.04
N LEU A 161 -8.04 -24.77 13.54
CA LEU A 161 -8.04 -24.45 14.98
C LEU A 161 -9.45 -24.25 15.52
N HIS A 162 -10.33 -23.55 14.79
CA HIS A 162 -11.73 -23.44 15.17
C HIS A 162 -12.46 -24.78 15.07
N TRP A 163 -12.14 -25.61 14.08
CA TRP A 163 -12.76 -26.92 13.91
C TRP A 163 -12.43 -27.93 14.99
N LYS A 164 -11.35 -27.73 15.75
CA LYS A 164 -11.05 -28.53 16.94
C LYS A 164 -12.17 -28.49 17.98
N LYS A 165 -12.82 -27.34 18.15
CA LYS A 165 -13.87 -27.12 19.18
C LYS A 165 -15.27 -26.93 18.59
N HIS A 166 -15.37 -26.60 17.31
CA HIS A 166 -16.63 -26.19 16.70
C HIS A 166 -16.84 -26.87 15.35
N GLU A 167 -18.06 -27.31 15.09
CA GLU A 167 -18.40 -27.97 13.81
C GLU A 167 -18.40 -27.01 12.62
N THR A 168 -18.73 -25.73 12.86
CA THR A 168 -18.94 -24.72 11.81
C THR A 168 -18.09 -23.47 12.04
N VAL A 169 -17.61 -22.87 10.95
CA VAL A 169 -16.83 -21.63 10.96
C VAL A 169 -17.36 -20.67 9.90
N LYS A 170 -17.47 -19.37 10.25
CA LYS A 170 -17.78 -18.30 9.30
C LYS A 170 -16.50 -17.69 8.74
N VAL A 171 -16.27 -17.76 7.45
CA VAL A 171 -15.15 -17.06 6.80
C VAL A 171 -15.68 -15.73 6.26
N ILE A 172 -15.13 -14.61 6.74
CA ILE A 172 -15.53 -13.25 6.34
C ILE A 172 -14.47 -12.67 5.41
N CYS A 173 -14.79 -12.55 4.14
CA CYS A 173 -13.91 -12.03 3.09
C CYS A 173 -14.18 -10.53 2.87
N LYS A 174 -13.29 -9.66 3.36
CA LYS A 174 -13.38 -8.20 3.14
C LYS A 174 -12.00 -7.61 2.84
N PRO A 175 -11.81 -6.86 1.73
CA PRO A 175 -12.76 -6.58 0.64
C PRO A 175 -12.88 -7.77 -0.33
N CYS A 176 -14.11 -8.06 -0.79
CA CYS A 176 -14.40 -9.08 -1.79
C CYS A 176 -15.00 -8.42 -3.05
N LYS A 177 -14.59 -8.85 -4.24
CA LYS A 177 -15.26 -8.46 -5.49
C LYS A 177 -16.49 -9.35 -5.72
N PRO A 178 -17.56 -8.85 -6.36
CA PRO A 178 -18.69 -9.71 -6.72
C PRO A 178 -18.21 -10.88 -7.58
N GLY A 179 -18.61 -12.10 -7.23
CA GLY A 179 -18.17 -13.35 -7.88
C GLY A 179 -16.90 -13.98 -7.29
N GLN A 180 -16.00 -13.19 -6.69
CA GLN A 180 -14.75 -13.70 -6.12
C GLN A 180 -14.98 -14.61 -4.90
N ILE A 181 -16.11 -14.43 -4.20
CA ILE A 181 -16.47 -15.27 -3.05
C ILE A 181 -16.62 -16.75 -3.42
N GLN A 182 -17.07 -17.05 -4.64
CA GLN A 182 -17.23 -18.43 -5.11
C GLN A 182 -15.86 -19.08 -5.37
N GLU A 183 -14.92 -18.32 -5.92
CA GLU A 183 -13.53 -18.75 -6.09
C GLU A 183 -12.88 -19.02 -4.74
N TYR A 184 -13.06 -18.12 -3.77
CA TYR A 184 -12.57 -18.33 -2.41
C TYR A 184 -13.24 -19.52 -1.72
N ALA A 185 -14.54 -19.71 -1.91
CA ALA A 185 -15.25 -20.86 -1.36
C ALA A 185 -14.65 -22.17 -1.89
N SER A 186 -14.42 -22.24 -3.20
CA SER A 186 -13.86 -23.41 -3.88
C SER A 186 -12.40 -23.66 -3.45
N GLU A 187 -11.59 -22.60 -3.37
CA GLU A 187 -10.18 -22.70 -2.99
C GLU A 187 -10.02 -23.11 -1.52
N ILE A 188 -10.83 -22.54 -0.61
CA ILE A 188 -10.82 -22.93 0.80
C ILE A 188 -11.32 -24.37 0.95
N ALA A 189 -12.38 -24.78 0.24
CA ALA A 189 -12.85 -26.16 0.25
C ALA A 189 -11.76 -27.14 -0.22
N ARG A 190 -11.05 -26.80 -1.31
CA ARG A 190 -9.92 -27.58 -1.82
C ARG A 190 -8.79 -27.72 -0.80
N LEU A 191 -8.42 -26.62 -0.14
CA LEU A 191 -7.27 -26.57 0.78
C LEU A 191 -7.56 -27.19 2.15
N SER A 192 -8.78 -27.00 2.66
CA SER A 192 -9.17 -27.40 4.01
C SER A 192 -9.95 -28.71 4.07
N GLY A 193 -10.49 -29.18 2.94
CA GLY A 193 -11.44 -30.29 2.88
C GLY A 193 -12.82 -29.97 3.46
N GLY A 194 -13.06 -28.73 3.91
CA GLY A 194 -14.32 -28.31 4.49
C GLY A 194 -15.43 -28.13 3.44
N ILE A 195 -16.68 -28.35 3.88
CA ILE A 195 -17.87 -28.30 3.02
C ILE A 195 -18.53 -26.91 3.12
N PRO A 196 -18.69 -26.16 2.01
CA PRO A 196 -19.39 -24.88 2.03
C PRO A 196 -20.91 -25.09 2.18
N VAL A 197 -21.47 -24.69 3.32
CA VAL A 197 -22.88 -24.88 3.71
C VAL A 197 -23.78 -23.74 3.23
N ASN A 198 -23.32 -22.49 3.30
CA ASN A 198 -24.13 -21.35 2.90
C ASN A 198 -23.23 -20.15 2.64
N ILE A 199 -23.56 -19.38 1.60
CA ILE A 199 -22.94 -18.09 1.32
C ILE A 199 -23.96 -17.01 1.71
N VAL A 200 -23.54 -16.07 2.56
CA VAL A 200 -24.39 -14.98 3.06
C VAL A 200 -23.90 -13.68 2.44
N GLY A 201 -24.71 -13.12 1.53
CA GLY A 201 -24.34 -11.95 0.74
C GLY A 201 -23.13 -12.25 -0.15
N ASP A 202 -22.25 -11.26 -0.30
CA ASP A 202 -21.06 -11.35 -1.17
C ASP A 202 -19.74 -11.48 -0.39
N ASP A 203 -19.80 -11.49 0.95
CA ASP A 203 -18.60 -11.43 1.81
C ASP A 203 -18.42 -12.65 2.73
N THR A 204 -19.49 -13.36 3.11
CA THR A 204 -19.40 -14.37 4.19
C THR A 204 -19.73 -15.77 3.70
N ILE A 205 -18.85 -16.73 4.00
CA ILE A 205 -19.01 -18.15 3.69
C ILE A 205 -19.09 -18.94 4.98
N VAL A 206 -20.05 -19.86 5.10
CA VAL A 206 -20.13 -20.80 6.22
C VAL A 206 -19.56 -22.14 5.80
N PHE A 207 -18.54 -22.61 6.51
CA PHE A 207 -17.96 -23.92 6.29
C PHE A 207 -18.29 -24.88 7.43
N TYR A 208 -18.49 -26.14 7.06
CA TYR A 208 -18.62 -27.28 7.95
C TYR A 208 -17.40 -28.20 7.78
N ARG A 209 -16.89 -28.72 8.90
CA ARG A 209 -15.67 -29.53 8.92
C ARG A 209 -15.84 -30.97 8.40
N GLY A 210 -17.07 -31.50 8.41
CA GLY A 210 -17.35 -32.93 8.19
C GLY A 210 -17.73 -33.68 9.48
N LYS A 211 -18.41 -34.83 9.34
CA LYS A 211 -18.86 -35.65 10.49
C LYS A 211 -17.67 -36.25 11.25
N ASN A 212 -16.68 -36.74 10.50
CA ASN A 212 -15.50 -37.45 11.01
C ASN A 212 -14.23 -36.60 10.89
N TYR A 213 -14.28 -35.36 11.38
CA TYR A 213 -13.12 -34.47 11.28
C TYR A 213 -11.96 -34.99 12.14
N VAL A 214 -10.83 -35.21 11.49
CA VAL A 214 -9.54 -35.48 12.11
C VAL A 214 -8.64 -34.28 11.85
N GLN A 215 -7.93 -33.80 12.88
CA GLN A 215 -6.99 -32.71 12.72
C GLN A 215 -5.84 -33.17 11.81
N PRO A 216 -5.61 -32.52 10.64
CA PRO A 216 -4.48 -32.90 9.80
C PRO A 216 -3.16 -32.61 10.51
N GLU A 217 -2.18 -33.48 10.28
CA GLU A 217 -0.82 -33.34 10.81
C GLU A 217 -0.17 -32.05 10.32
N VAL A 218 -0.27 -31.79 9.01
CA VAL A 218 0.14 -30.51 8.41
C VAL A 218 -1.04 -29.54 8.40
N MET A 219 -1.04 -28.59 9.35
CA MET A 219 -2.17 -27.67 9.52
C MET A 219 -2.29 -26.57 8.46
N SER A 220 -1.18 -26.25 7.79
CA SER A 220 -1.13 -25.26 6.71
C SER A 220 -0.67 -25.97 5.44
N PRO A 221 -1.54 -26.18 4.44
CA PRO A 221 -1.18 -26.88 3.21
C PRO A 221 -0.01 -26.20 2.50
N VAL A 222 0.92 -27.01 1.98
CA VAL A 222 2.13 -26.56 1.23
C VAL A 222 1.74 -25.88 -0.09
N ASP A 223 0.58 -26.23 -0.64
CA ASP A 223 -0.05 -25.63 -1.82
C ASP A 223 -0.42 -24.14 -1.68
N THR A 224 -0.14 -23.51 -0.54
CA THR A 224 -0.52 -22.12 -0.28
C THR A 224 0.67 -21.18 -0.28
N LEU A 225 0.44 -19.94 -0.73
CA LEU A 225 1.44 -18.89 -0.61
C LEU A 225 1.71 -18.55 0.86
N SER A 226 2.96 -18.18 1.16
CA SER A 226 3.30 -17.59 2.46
C SER A 226 2.60 -16.24 2.65
N LYS A 227 2.40 -15.84 3.91
CA LYS A 227 1.73 -14.58 4.28
C LYS A 227 2.32 -13.34 3.58
N LYS A 228 3.64 -13.31 3.37
CA LYS A 228 4.34 -12.22 2.67
C LYS A 228 4.08 -12.27 1.17
N LYS A 229 4.25 -13.44 0.55
CA LYS A 229 4.03 -13.64 -0.90
C LYS A 229 2.57 -13.35 -1.29
N ALA A 230 1.59 -13.76 -0.46
CA ALA A 230 0.17 -13.47 -0.69
C ALA A 230 -0.13 -11.95 -0.68
N LEU A 231 0.53 -11.19 0.20
CA LEU A 231 0.39 -9.74 0.22
C LEU A 231 0.98 -9.08 -1.03
N GLU A 232 2.13 -9.58 -1.51
CA GLU A 232 2.77 -9.09 -2.73
C GLU A 232 1.92 -9.38 -3.96
N LYS A 233 1.39 -10.60 -4.10
CA LYS A 233 0.44 -10.97 -5.16
C LYS A 233 -0.74 -9.99 -5.21
N SER A 234 -1.36 -9.72 -4.06
CA SER A 234 -2.48 -8.76 -3.98
C SER A 234 -2.09 -7.33 -4.41
N LYS A 235 -0.88 -6.87 -4.07
CA LYS A 235 -0.40 -5.55 -4.55
C LYS A 235 -0.26 -5.51 -6.06
N TYR A 236 0.25 -6.58 -6.67
CA TYR A 236 0.38 -6.67 -8.12
C TYR A 236 -0.98 -6.74 -8.81
N GLU A 237 -1.94 -7.50 -8.28
CA GLU A 237 -3.33 -7.54 -8.77
C GLU A 237 -3.99 -6.16 -8.72
N GLN A 238 -3.85 -5.46 -7.59
CA GLN A 238 -4.35 -4.10 -7.43
C GLN A 238 -3.72 -3.15 -8.45
N SER A 239 -2.40 -3.23 -8.65
CA SER A 239 -1.70 -2.42 -9.64
C SER A 239 -2.09 -2.77 -11.08
N LEU A 240 -2.42 -4.03 -11.35
CA LEU A 240 -2.84 -4.46 -12.68
C LEU A 240 -4.25 -3.95 -12.98
N GLU A 241 -5.15 -3.99 -12.00
CA GLU A 241 -6.50 -3.45 -12.15
C GLU A 241 -6.50 -1.93 -12.39
N THR A 242 -5.62 -1.18 -11.71
CA THR A 242 -5.48 0.26 -11.96
C THR A 242 -4.90 0.55 -13.34
N VAL A 243 -3.90 -0.21 -13.79
CA VAL A 243 -3.32 -0.07 -15.14
C VAL A 243 -4.36 -0.39 -16.22
N ARG A 244 -5.14 -1.47 -16.06
CA ARG A 244 -6.24 -1.81 -16.99
C ARG A 244 -7.29 -0.71 -17.07
N ARG A 245 -7.70 -0.16 -15.92
CA ARG A 245 -8.62 1.00 -15.89
C ARG A 245 -8.02 2.20 -16.63
N PHE A 246 -6.73 2.49 -16.43
CA PHE A 246 -6.05 3.57 -17.12
C PHE A 246 -6.00 3.36 -18.64
N ILE A 247 -5.70 2.15 -19.11
CA ILE A 247 -5.72 1.81 -20.54
C ILE A 247 -7.11 2.04 -21.11
N ALA A 248 -8.16 1.50 -20.47
CA ALA A 248 -9.53 1.64 -20.94
C ALA A 248 -9.99 3.11 -21.01
N VAL A 249 -9.61 3.94 -20.04
CA VAL A 249 -9.90 5.38 -20.06
C VAL A 249 -9.13 6.08 -21.19
N SER A 250 -7.85 5.77 -21.36
CA SER A 250 -7.00 6.39 -22.39
C SER A 250 -7.41 5.98 -23.81
N GLU A 251 -7.87 4.75 -24.01
CA GLU A 251 -8.40 4.26 -25.30
C GLU A 251 -9.70 4.97 -25.66
N LYS A 252 -10.60 5.17 -24.70
CA LYS A 252 -11.82 6.00 -24.91
C LYS A 252 -11.48 7.46 -25.21
N GLU A 253 -10.50 8.04 -24.51
CA GLU A 253 -10.04 9.41 -24.80
C GLU A 253 -9.49 9.53 -26.22
N LEU A 254 -8.71 8.54 -26.67
CA LEU A 254 -8.20 8.47 -28.03
C LEU A 254 -9.32 8.33 -29.07
N GLU A 255 -10.34 7.51 -28.79
CA GLU A 255 -11.51 7.37 -29.66
C GLU A 255 -12.30 8.68 -29.77
N LEU A 256 -12.54 9.36 -28.64
CA LEU A 256 -13.20 10.66 -28.62
C LEU A 256 -12.40 11.73 -29.38
N TYR A 257 -11.07 11.70 -29.27
CA TYR A 257 -10.19 12.57 -30.04
C TYR A 257 -10.38 12.37 -31.55
N TYR A 258 -10.38 11.13 -32.04
CA TYR A 258 -10.62 10.86 -33.46
C TYR A 258 -12.00 11.31 -33.92
N ARG A 259 -13.05 11.09 -33.12
CA ARG A 259 -14.39 11.60 -33.42
C ARG A 259 -14.41 13.12 -33.54
N HIS A 260 -13.73 13.82 -32.63
CA HIS A 260 -13.63 15.27 -32.68
C HIS A 260 -12.87 15.76 -33.93
N VAL A 261 -11.73 15.15 -34.26
CA VAL A 261 -10.96 15.49 -35.47
C VAL A 261 -11.77 15.23 -36.73
N ALA A 262 -12.58 14.17 -36.77
CA ALA A 262 -13.45 13.88 -37.91
C ALA A 262 -14.57 14.93 -38.09
N LEU A 263 -15.11 15.47 -36.99
CA LEU A 263 -16.22 16.44 -37.02
C LEU A 263 -15.74 17.88 -37.24
N TYR A 264 -14.61 18.28 -36.65
CA TYR A 264 -14.16 19.67 -36.60
C TYR A 264 -12.82 19.91 -37.33
N GLY A 265 -12.21 18.86 -37.90
CA GLY A 265 -10.88 18.93 -38.49
C GLY A 265 -9.77 18.86 -37.45
N ILE A 266 -8.51 18.73 -37.91
CA ILE A 266 -7.34 18.77 -37.03
C ILE A 266 -7.30 20.16 -36.38
N PRO A 267 -7.24 20.28 -35.04
CA PRO A 267 -6.98 21.55 -34.37
C PRO A 267 -5.53 21.94 -34.66
N GLN A 268 -5.26 22.43 -35.86
CA GLN A 268 -3.99 23.05 -36.18
C GLN A 268 -3.96 24.36 -35.40
N SER A 269 -2.96 24.47 -34.53
CA SER A 269 -2.54 25.72 -33.94
C SER A 269 -2.62 26.82 -34.98
N GLN A 270 -3.42 27.85 -34.69
CA GLN A 270 -3.29 29.16 -35.31
C GLN A 270 -1.84 29.62 -35.15
N LYS A 271 -0.98 29.30 -36.12
CA LYS A 271 0.36 29.83 -36.34
C LYS A 271 0.91 29.19 -37.61
N ALA A 272 1.15 30.05 -38.60
CA ALA A 272 1.68 29.78 -39.94
C ALA A 272 0.65 29.31 -40.98
N ALA A 273 -0.10 30.26 -41.53
CA ALA A 273 -0.16 30.52 -42.98
C ALA A 273 -1.33 31.48 -43.31
N LEU A 274 -1.15 32.78 -43.07
CA LEU A 274 -1.82 33.82 -43.86
C LEU A 274 -0.78 34.90 -44.12
N CYS A 275 -0.01 34.68 -45.19
CA CYS A 275 0.79 35.69 -45.88
C CYS A 275 0.65 35.35 -47.37
N GLY A 276 0.15 36.29 -48.17
CA GLY A 276 0.14 36.20 -49.63
C GLY A 276 -1.23 36.29 -50.30
N ASP A 277 -1.71 37.54 -50.41
CA ASP A 277 -2.24 38.22 -51.61
C ASP A 277 -3.54 37.78 -52.32
N ASP A 278 -4.53 38.69 -52.23
CA ASP A 278 -5.35 39.27 -53.31
C ASP A 278 -5.69 38.41 -54.53
N ARG A 279 -6.89 37.82 -54.53
CA ARG A 279 -7.80 37.82 -55.69
C ARG A 279 -9.27 37.81 -55.25
N GLU A 280 -9.83 39.01 -55.23
CA GLU A 280 -11.27 39.25 -55.27
C GLU A 280 -11.85 38.75 -56.61
N ALA A 281 -13.15 38.44 -56.60
CA ALA A 281 -14.02 38.07 -57.73
C ALA A 281 -14.11 36.58 -58.13
N ALA A 282 -15.02 35.86 -57.46
CA ALA A 282 -15.85 34.84 -58.11
C ALA A 282 -17.24 34.78 -57.44
N LEU A 283 -18.06 35.77 -57.80
CA LEU A 283 -19.51 35.72 -57.72
C LEU A 283 -20.02 34.63 -58.66
N LEU A 284 -20.52 33.49 -58.18
CA LEU A 284 -21.60 32.74 -58.85
C LEU A 284 -22.40 31.85 -57.87
N LYS A 285 -23.65 32.27 -57.66
CA LYS A 285 -24.91 31.50 -57.69
C LYS A 285 -25.17 30.42 -56.64
N MET A 286 -26.07 30.79 -55.71
CA MET A 286 -27.46 30.31 -55.62
C MET A 286 -27.74 28.84 -55.99
N GLY A 287 -28.29 28.10 -55.02
CA GLY A 287 -29.26 27.03 -55.28
C GLY A 287 -29.31 25.96 -54.20
N GLY A 288 -30.35 25.96 -53.36
CA GLY A 288 -30.69 24.79 -52.54
C GLY A 288 -31.41 25.09 -51.23
N LEU A 289 -32.66 25.55 -51.30
CA LEU A 289 -33.61 25.39 -50.21
C LEU A 289 -33.89 23.89 -50.05
N ASN A 290 -33.91 23.39 -48.82
CA ASN A 290 -34.96 22.47 -48.35
C ASN A 290 -34.97 22.43 -46.83
N GLN A 291 -36.11 22.86 -46.30
CA GLN A 291 -36.48 22.78 -44.90
C GLN A 291 -36.90 21.34 -44.57
N GLY A 292 -36.38 20.81 -43.47
CA GLY A 292 -36.86 19.59 -42.82
C GLY A 292 -36.58 19.73 -41.33
N LYS A 293 -37.63 19.97 -40.55
CA LYS A 293 -37.65 20.06 -39.10
C LYS A 293 -37.13 18.74 -38.51
N ASP A 294 -36.37 18.80 -37.40
CA ASP A 294 -36.80 18.19 -36.14
C ASP A 294 -35.77 18.38 -35.02
N GLN A 295 -36.20 19.17 -34.03
CA GLN A 295 -36.11 18.93 -32.59
C GLN A 295 -34.77 18.44 -32.01
N LEU A 296 -34.12 19.38 -31.31
CA LEU A 296 -33.23 19.14 -30.17
C LEU A 296 -33.77 18.03 -29.24
N PRO A 297 -32.85 17.27 -28.62
CA PRO A 297 -32.94 17.16 -27.18
C PRO A 297 -31.63 17.56 -26.49
N HIS A 298 -31.83 18.36 -25.45
CA HIS A 298 -30.89 18.63 -24.38
C HIS A 298 -30.20 17.35 -23.88
N LEU A 299 -28.87 17.34 -23.83
CA LEU A 299 -28.14 16.38 -23.01
C LEU A 299 -27.12 17.09 -22.12
N ALA A 300 -27.57 17.23 -20.87
CA ALA A 300 -26.81 17.09 -19.63
C ALA A 300 -25.36 17.59 -19.64
N THR A 301 -25.21 18.76 -19.02
CA THR A 301 -23.98 19.22 -18.37
C THR A 301 -23.51 18.17 -17.35
N ASN A 302 -22.74 17.19 -17.80
CA ASN A 302 -21.98 16.34 -16.90
C ASN A 302 -20.78 17.14 -16.41
N HIS A 303 -20.99 17.85 -15.30
CA HIS A 303 -19.95 18.28 -14.38
C HIS A 303 -19.19 17.03 -13.89
N PHE A 304 -18.23 16.56 -14.68
CA PHE A 304 -17.21 15.63 -14.19
C PHE A 304 -16.08 16.48 -13.60
N SER A 305 -16.33 16.92 -12.39
CA SER A 305 -15.34 17.54 -11.51
C SER A 305 -14.12 16.63 -11.38
N ASP A 306 -13.02 17.10 -11.93
CA ASP A 306 -11.75 17.26 -11.23
C ASP A 306 -11.32 16.07 -10.34
N LEU A 307 -11.10 14.91 -10.96
CA LEU A 307 -10.22 13.92 -10.37
C LEU A 307 -8.78 14.39 -10.58
N HIS A 308 -8.28 15.15 -9.61
CA HIS A 308 -6.86 15.30 -9.36
C HIS A 308 -6.24 13.91 -9.17
N ILE A 309 -5.86 13.28 -10.27
CA ILE A 309 -4.92 12.16 -10.29
C ILE A 309 -3.59 12.79 -9.91
N SER A 310 -3.33 12.81 -8.61
CA SER A 310 -2.01 13.11 -8.09
C SER A 310 -1.00 12.22 -8.81
N ASP A 311 0.05 12.88 -9.28
CA ASP A 311 1.21 12.34 -9.96
C ASP A 311 1.46 10.88 -9.60
N ILE A 312 1.32 9.99 -10.60
CA ILE A 312 2.05 8.73 -10.61
C ILE A 312 3.52 9.14 -10.64
N SER A 313 4.09 9.31 -9.45
CA SER A 313 5.52 9.44 -9.27
C SER A 313 6.12 8.11 -9.71
N GLU A 314 6.79 8.14 -10.85
CA GLU A 314 7.93 7.27 -11.15
C GLU A 314 8.88 7.31 -9.95
N SER A 315 8.78 6.31 -9.10
CA SER A 315 9.92 5.77 -8.38
C SER A 315 10.54 4.73 -9.29
N ASP A 316 11.38 5.20 -10.21
CA ASP A 316 12.38 4.38 -10.87
C ASP A 316 13.42 4.01 -9.81
N GLU A 317 13.18 2.91 -9.10
CA GLU A 317 14.23 2.16 -8.43
C GLU A 317 14.50 0.96 -9.35
N GLU A 318 15.47 1.16 -10.24
CA GLU A 318 16.27 0.10 -10.83
C GLU A 318 17.03 -0.59 -9.70
N ASP A 319 16.52 -1.72 -9.20
CA ASP A 319 17.30 -2.69 -8.44
C ASP A 319 17.44 -3.94 -9.32
N THR A 320 18.34 -3.87 -10.30
CA THR A 320 19.12 -5.03 -10.73
C THR A 320 20.23 -5.24 -9.71
N SER A 321 19.92 -5.91 -8.61
CA SER A 321 20.92 -6.59 -7.79
C SER A 321 20.59 -8.07 -7.84
N ASP A 322 21.14 -8.71 -8.87
CA ASP A 322 21.35 -10.13 -8.94
C ASP A 322 22.36 -10.49 -7.83
N SER A 323 21.90 -11.26 -6.85
CA SER A 323 22.77 -11.93 -5.89
C SER A 323 22.03 -13.16 -5.41
N GLU A 324 22.21 -14.23 -6.16
CA GLU A 324 22.00 -15.59 -5.70
C GLU A 324 22.87 -15.83 -4.46
N TYR A 325 22.21 -16.08 -3.33
CA TYR A 325 22.78 -16.84 -2.24
C TYR A 325 21.72 -17.87 -1.85
N ASP A 326 21.89 -19.07 -2.41
CA ASP A 326 21.37 -20.30 -1.83
C ASP A 326 21.88 -20.41 -0.40
N VAL A 327 20.97 -20.37 0.56
CA VAL A 327 21.19 -20.93 1.89
C VAL A 327 20.18 -22.06 2.01
N ASN A 328 20.66 -23.26 1.74
CA ASN A 328 20.09 -24.48 2.29
C ASN A 328 20.17 -24.36 3.81
N ASP A 329 19.02 -24.36 4.49
CA ASP A 329 18.95 -24.63 5.92
C ASP A 329 18.28 -26.00 6.06
N ASP A 330 19.12 -27.03 5.95
CA ASP A 330 18.95 -28.31 6.62
C ASP A 330 19.56 -28.15 8.02
N GLU A 331 18.74 -28.12 9.08
CA GLU A 331 19.10 -28.54 10.44
C GLU A 331 17.77 -28.84 11.17
N ALA A 332 17.40 -30.11 11.26
CA ALA A 332 17.69 -30.98 12.40
C ALA A 332 16.80 -30.68 13.63
N GLU A 333 15.80 -31.54 13.74
CA GLU A 333 15.12 -32.02 14.95
C GLU A 333 15.92 -31.79 16.25
N ASP A 334 15.33 -31.07 17.20
CA ASP A 334 15.63 -31.27 18.62
C ASP A 334 14.32 -31.52 19.38
N MET A 335 14.15 -32.80 19.72
CA MET A 335 13.13 -33.30 20.62
C MET A 335 13.31 -32.70 22.02
N ILE A 336 12.28 -32.03 22.53
CA ILE A 336 12.11 -31.86 23.98
C ILE A 336 10.83 -32.56 24.38
N ASN A 337 11.03 -33.82 24.76
CA ASN A 337 10.07 -34.69 25.43
C ASN A 337 9.97 -34.23 26.89
N ILE A 338 8.88 -33.59 27.27
CA ILE A 338 8.51 -33.44 28.69
C ILE A 338 7.18 -34.16 28.86
N SER A 339 7.30 -35.42 29.24
CA SER A 339 6.23 -36.25 29.75
C SER A 339 5.68 -35.64 31.04
N GLU A 340 4.38 -35.39 31.07
CA GLU A 340 3.60 -35.33 32.30
C GLU A 340 3.49 -36.76 32.84
N ASP A 341 3.96 -36.98 34.08
CA ASP A 341 3.46 -38.06 34.92
C ASP A 341 2.88 -37.44 36.20
N VAL A 342 1.63 -37.80 36.46
CA VAL A 342 0.80 -37.43 37.61
C VAL A 342 0.83 -38.61 38.60
N ILE A 343 0.42 -38.35 39.85
CA ILE A 343 -0.04 -39.29 40.91
C ILE A 343 1.11 -39.72 41.86
N SER A 344 1.07 -39.72 43.20
CA SER A 344 0.12 -39.34 44.28
C SER A 344 0.88 -39.54 45.62
N ASP A 345 0.43 -38.84 46.67
CA ASP A 345 0.43 -39.19 48.10
C ASP A 345 1.62 -39.96 48.73
N HIS A 346 2.23 -39.38 49.78
CA HIS A 346 1.89 -39.72 51.17
C HIS A 346 2.72 -38.90 52.18
N CYS A 347 2.08 -38.61 53.31
CA CYS A 347 2.57 -37.91 54.50
C CYS A 347 4.01 -38.22 54.96
N ARG A 348 4.65 -37.23 55.60
CA ARG A 348 5.26 -37.39 56.93
C ARG A 348 5.48 -36.07 57.65
N LEU A 349 4.97 -36.04 58.88
CA LEU A 349 5.20 -35.07 59.95
C LEU A 349 6.71 -34.88 60.24
N ALA A 350 7.13 -33.68 60.61
CA ALA A 350 7.93 -33.40 61.83
C ALA A 350 8.37 -31.92 61.93
N ASN A 351 7.81 -31.24 62.94
CA ASN A 351 8.42 -30.35 63.93
C ASN A 351 9.78 -29.66 63.73
N ARG A 352 9.85 -28.48 64.39
CA ARG A 352 10.98 -27.60 64.79
C ARG A 352 11.31 -26.53 63.76
N GLU A 353 11.39 -25.25 64.10
CA GLU A 353 11.43 -24.50 65.37
C GLU A 353 10.92 -23.07 65.11
#